data_AF-A0AAJ1WSD4-F1
#
_entry.id   AF-A0AAJ1WSD4-F1
#
_cell.length_a   1.000
_cell.length_b   1.000
_cell.length_c   1.000
_cell.angle_alpha   90.00
_cell.angle_beta   90.00
_cell.angle_gamma   90.00
#
_symmetry.space_group_name_H-M   'P 1'
#
loop_
_entity.id
_entity.type
_entity.pdbx_description
1 polymer ?
#
loop_
_entity_poly.entity_id
_entity_poly.type
_entity_poly.pdbx_seq_one_letter_code
_entity_poly.pdbx_strand_id
1 'polypeptide(L)'
;MIQVVQSVGVHINAYLGIDQYSDRENSIKNSYQMNMDATMKSSSSARSSSTSSLSPAILTLLAVCLLAPIAEEILFRGYLQTLFAHSIGRVLSVILTALLFSLYHVDVASFFPLFFTGIIFGIFREAFKSVWAASALHMFMNTLFSLFF
;
A
#
# COMPACT_ATOMS: atom_id res chain seq x y z
N MET A 1 -52.04 32.75 -40.84
CA MET A 1 -51.60 31.54 -41.58
C MET A 1 -50.66 30.63 -40.79
N ILE A 2 -49.65 31.14 -40.06
CA ILE A 2 -48.67 30.30 -39.34
C ILE A 2 -49.30 29.41 -38.24
N GLN A 3 -50.25 29.93 -37.46
CA GLN A 3 -50.91 29.15 -36.39
C GLN A 3 -51.76 27.99 -36.92
N VAL A 4 -52.35 28.11 -38.12
CA VAL A 4 -53.14 27.03 -38.74
C VAL A 4 -52.21 25.91 -39.22
N VAL A 5 -51.05 26.26 -39.79
CA VAL A 5 -50.05 25.28 -40.24
C VAL A 5 -49.44 24.51 -39.06
N GLN A 6 -49.16 25.20 -37.94
CA GLN A 6 -48.68 24.54 -36.72
C GLN A 6 -49.76 23.65 -36.10
N SER A 7 -51.02 24.09 -36.05
CA SER A 7 -52.14 23.30 -35.53
C SER A 7 -52.38 22.04 -36.37
N VAL A 8 -52.40 22.14 -37.70
CA VAL A 8 -52.53 20.98 -38.59
C VAL A 8 -51.35 20.01 -38.43
N GLY A 9 -50.13 20.51 -38.30
CA GLY A 9 -48.93 19.69 -38.05
C GLY A 9 -49.02 18.88 -36.74
N VAL A 10 -49.48 19.51 -35.65
CA VAL A 10 -49.69 18.83 -34.37
C VAL A 10 -50.78 17.76 -34.47
N HIS A 11 -51.90 18.04 -35.16
CA HIS A 11 -52.96 17.06 -35.34
C HIS A 11 -52.54 15.86 -36.21
N ILE A 12 -51.70 16.08 -37.22
CA ILE A 12 -51.12 15.00 -38.05
C ILE A 12 -50.19 14.12 -37.23
N ASN A 13 -49.29 14.71 -36.43
CA ASN A 13 -48.37 13.94 -35.58
C ASN A 13 -49.11 13.12 -34.51
N ALA A 14 -50.21 13.66 -33.97
CA ALA A 14 -51.08 12.96 -33.04
C ALA A 14 -51.83 11.79 -33.72
N TYR A 15 -52.34 11.97 -34.94
CA TYR A 15 -53.02 10.90 -35.70
C TYR A 15 -52.05 9.79 -36.15
N LEU A 16 -50.81 10.17 -36.52
CA LEU A 16 -49.73 9.24 -36.88
C LEU A 16 -49.02 8.63 -35.66
N GLY A 17 -49.39 9.03 -34.44
CA GLY A 17 -48.80 8.53 -33.19
C GLY A 17 -47.31 8.89 -33.00
N ILE A 18 -46.78 9.85 -33.76
CA ILE A 18 -45.37 10.23 -33.77
C ILE A 18 -44.97 10.87 -32.43
N ASP A 19 -45.86 11.70 -31.86
CA ASP A 19 -45.61 12.36 -30.56
C ASP A 19 -45.53 11.31 -29.44
N GLN A 20 -46.42 10.32 -29.44
CA GLN A 20 -46.40 9.23 -28.45
C GLN A 20 -45.14 8.36 -28.57
N TYR A 21 -44.63 8.15 -29.79
CA TYR A 21 -43.38 7.43 -29.99
C TYR A 21 -42.17 8.22 -29.47
N SER A 22 -42.08 9.51 -29.83
CA SER A 22 -41.04 10.43 -29.35
C SER A 22 -41.04 10.55 -27.82
N ASP A 23 -42.22 10.67 -27.21
CA ASP A 23 -42.37 10.75 -25.75
C ASP A 23 -41.95 9.45 -25.05
N ARG A 24 -42.27 8.28 -25.63
CA ARG A 24 -41.77 6.99 -25.10
C ARG A 24 -40.26 6.88 -25.20
N GLU A 25 -39.65 7.28 -26.32
CA GLU A 25 -38.19 7.26 -26.47
C GLU A 25 -37.50 8.18 -25.46
N ASN A 26 -38.04 9.39 -25.24
CA ASN A 26 -37.52 10.34 -24.25
C ASN A 26 -37.70 9.83 -22.81
N SER A 27 -38.84 9.23 -22.50
CA SER A 27 -39.10 8.59 -21.21
C SER A 27 -38.12 7.45 -20.93
N ILE A 28 -37.85 6.61 -21.93
CA ILE A 28 -36.87 5.53 -21.86
C ILE A 28 -35.46 6.10 -21.63
N LYS A 29 -35.01 7.09 -22.39
CA LYS A 29 -33.71 7.75 -22.21
C LYS A 29 -33.56 8.36 -20.81
N ASN A 30 -34.59 9.02 -20.31
CA ASN A 30 -34.60 9.58 -18.96
C ASN A 30 -34.53 8.50 -17.88
N SER A 31 -35.19 7.36 -18.08
CA SER A 31 -35.12 6.23 -17.15
C SER A 31 -33.71 5.62 -17.10
N TYR A 32 -33.02 5.51 -18.23
CA TYR A 32 -31.62 5.07 -18.28
C TYR A 32 -30.69 6.07 -17.61
N GLN A 33 -30.87 7.37 -17.87
CA GLN A 33 -30.05 8.41 -17.25
C GLN A 33 -30.25 8.43 -15.73
N MET A 34 -31.49 8.37 -15.26
CA MET A 34 -31.83 8.36 -13.83
C MET A 34 -31.26 7.12 -13.11
N ASN A 35 -31.28 5.96 -13.77
CA ASN A 35 -30.65 4.73 -13.26
C ASN A 35 -29.12 4.83 -13.22
N MET A 36 -28.50 5.45 -14.24
CA MET A 36 -27.05 5.70 -14.27
C MET A 36 -26.62 6.65 -13.15
N ASP A 37 -27.36 7.75 -12.95
CA ASP A 37 -27.08 8.74 -11.92
C ASP A 37 -27.28 8.16 -10.51
N ALA A 38 -28.33 7.35 -10.30
CA ALA A 38 -28.56 6.63 -9.05
C ALA A 38 -27.42 5.62 -8.74
N THR A 39 -26.92 4.93 -9.76
CA THR A 39 -25.80 3.99 -9.65
C THR A 39 -24.46 4.71 -9.39
N MET A 40 -24.25 5.87 -10.01
CA MET A 40 -23.09 6.72 -9.76
C MET A 40 -23.12 7.31 -8.34
N LYS A 41 -24.30 7.69 -7.84
CA LYS A 41 -24.49 8.23 -6.49
C LYS A 41 -24.28 7.18 -5.39
N SER A 42 -24.71 5.93 -5.62
CA SER A 42 -24.44 4.83 -4.69
C SER A 42 -22.96 4.43 -4.70
N SER A 43 -22.30 4.46 -5.86
CA SER A 43 -20.86 4.17 -6.01
C SER A 43 -19.97 5.25 -5.38
N SER A 44 -20.37 6.51 -5.46
CA SER A 44 -19.67 7.63 -4.81
C SER A 44 -19.93 7.70 -3.31
N SER A 45 -21.12 7.28 -2.83
CA SER A 45 -21.43 7.21 -1.39
C SER A 45 -20.79 6.00 -0.70
N ALA A 46 -20.56 4.89 -1.42
CA ALA A 46 -19.79 3.75 -0.89
C ALA A 46 -18.28 4.07 -0.78
N ARG A 47 -17.78 5.06 -1.52
CA ARG A 47 -16.38 5.53 -1.44
C ARG A 47 -16.14 6.54 -0.32
N SER A 48 -17.19 6.93 0.41
CA SER A 48 -17.13 7.83 1.57
C SER A 48 -17.41 7.10 2.89
N SER A 49 -17.13 5.80 3.00
CA SER A 49 -16.83 5.24 4.31
C SER A 49 -15.43 5.70 4.71
N SER A 50 -15.35 6.90 5.28
CA SER A 50 -14.18 7.47 5.92
C SER A 50 -13.84 6.67 7.19
N THR A 51 -13.43 5.42 7.02
CA THR A 51 -12.42 4.89 7.92
C THR A 51 -11.16 5.69 7.62
N SER A 52 -10.58 6.35 8.62
CA SER A 52 -9.29 7.02 8.49
C SER A 52 -8.22 5.95 8.27
N SER A 53 -8.19 5.39 7.07
CA SER A 53 -7.17 4.46 6.63
C SER A 53 -5.87 5.26 6.50
N LEU A 54 -4.84 4.81 7.23
CA LEU A 54 -3.50 5.35 7.06
C LEU A 54 -3.12 5.20 5.59
N SER A 55 -2.44 6.21 5.04
CA SER A 55 -2.00 6.12 3.65
C SER A 55 -1.10 4.89 3.47
N PRO A 56 -1.15 4.20 2.31
CA PRO A 56 -0.27 3.07 2.04
C PRO A 56 1.21 3.40 2.28
N ALA A 57 1.64 4.62 1.95
CA ALA A 57 3.00 5.10 2.21
C ALA A 57 3.35 5.10 3.71
N ILE A 58 2.45 5.56 4.57
CA ILE A 58 2.65 5.52 6.03
C ILE A 58 2.75 4.08 6.51
N LEU A 59 1.90 3.18 6.01
CA LEU A 59 1.96 1.76 6.38
C LEU A 59 3.28 1.11 5.95
N THR A 60 3.77 1.40 4.74
CA THR A 60 5.08 0.93 4.27
C THR A 60 6.21 1.47 5.13
N LEU A 61 6.20 2.77 5.46
CA LEU A 61 7.20 3.37 6.35
C LEU A 61 7.21 2.70 7.73
N LEU A 62 6.05 2.44 8.33
CA LEU A 62 5.98 1.75 9.62
C LEU A 62 6.49 0.31 9.52
N ALA A 63 6.16 -0.39 8.44
CA ALA A 63 6.62 -1.76 8.22
C ALA A 63 8.14 -1.82 8.04
N VAL A 64 8.70 -0.99 7.15
CA VAL A 64 10.14 -1.01 6.80
C VAL A 64 11.00 -0.39 7.90
N CYS A 65 10.54 0.68 8.56
CA CYS A 65 11.38 1.40 9.54
C CYS A 65 11.23 0.89 10.97
N LEU A 66 10.16 0.16 11.31
CA LEU A 66 9.95 -0.37 12.66
C LEU A 66 9.80 -1.89 12.68
N LEU A 67 8.77 -2.42 12.03
CA LEU A 67 8.39 -3.82 12.22
C LEU A 67 9.43 -4.79 11.67
N ALA A 68 9.92 -4.56 10.45
CA ALA A 68 10.93 -5.40 9.82
C ALA A 68 12.26 -5.39 10.62
N PRO A 69 12.86 -4.23 10.95
CA PRO A 69 14.09 -4.18 11.75
C PRO A 69 13.96 -4.89 13.10
N ILE A 70 12.82 -4.74 13.80
CA ILE A 70 12.60 -5.43 15.08
C ILE A 70 12.58 -6.95 14.88
N ALA A 71 11.81 -7.43 13.91
CA ALA A 71 11.69 -8.87 13.63
C ALA A 71 13.04 -9.47 13.20
N GLU A 72 13.77 -8.77 12.33
CA GLU A 72 15.08 -9.17 11.86
C GLU A 72 16.09 -9.23 13.00
N GLU A 73 16.19 -8.21 13.85
CA GLU A 73 17.12 -8.25 14.98
C GLU A 73 16.78 -9.35 15.99
N ILE A 74 15.51 -9.61 16.27
CA ILE A 74 15.10 -10.72 17.13
C ILE A 74 15.57 -12.06 16.54
N LEU A 75 15.37 -12.28 15.24
CA LEU A 75 15.78 -13.51 14.58
C LEU A 75 17.31 -13.64 14.51
N PHE A 76 18.00 -12.66 13.95
CA PHE A 76 19.43 -12.76 13.68
C PHE A 76 20.28 -12.56 14.93
N ARG A 77 19.96 -11.59 15.79
CA ARG A 77 20.82 -11.19 16.94
C ARG A 77 20.33 -11.78 18.26
N GLY A 78 19.00 -11.97 18.37
CA GLY A 78 18.38 -12.66 19.50
C GLY A 78 18.57 -14.16 19.41
N TYR A 79 18.09 -14.79 18.34
CA TYR A 79 18.11 -16.25 18.23
C TYR A 79 19.41 -16.78 17.61
N LEU A 80 19.70 -16.47 16.34
CA LEU A 80 20.81 -17.09 15.60
C LEU A 80 22.19 -16.76 16.19
N GLN A 81 22.45 -15.48 16.51
CA GLN A 81 23.75 -15.08 17.05
C GLN A 81 24.00 -15.68 18.43
N THR A 82 22.96 -15.82 19.26
CA THR A 82 23.06 -16.48 20.57
C THR A 82 23.35 -17.97 20.38
N LEU A 83 22.63 -18.64 19.47
CA LEU A 83 22.85 -20.04 19.14
C LEU A 83 24.30 -20.28 18.68
N PHE A 84 24.79 -19.52 17.70
CA PHE A 84 26.15 -19.67 17.21
C PHE A 84 27.20 -19.23 18.23
N ALA A 85 26.92 -18.24 19.08
CA ALA A 85 27.85 -17.83 20.13
C ALA A 85 28.12 -18.97 21.11
N HIS A 86 27.10 -19.79 21.41
CA HIS A 86 27.23 -20.96 22.27
C HIS A 86 28.01 -22.11 21.60
N SER A 87 27.87 -22.27 20.28
CA SER A 87 28.49 -23.39 19.56
C SER A 87 29.91 -23.12 19.07
N ILE A 88 30.18 -21.92 18.53
CA ILE A 88 31.42 -21.59 17.80
C ILE A 88 32.09 -20.29 18.28
N GLY A 89 31.54 -19.65 19.31
CA GLY A 89 32.11 -18.45 19.93
C GLY A 89 31.59 -17.13 19.37
N ARG A 90 31.81 -16.06 20.13
CA ARG A 90 31.16 -14.74 19.93
C ARG A 90 31.60 -14.02 18.65
N VAL A 91 32.86 -14.17 18.24
CA VAL A 91 33.39 -13.48 17.06
C VAL A 91 32.85 -14.12 15.78
N LEU A 92 32.93 -15.46 15.70
CA LEU A 92 32.42 -16.19 14.54
C LEU A 92 30.90 -16.11 14.44
N SER A 93 30.18 -16.04 15.57
CA SER A 93 28.72 -15.85 15.54
C SER A 93 28.33 -14.53 14.89
N VAL A 94 29.02 -13.41 15.18
CA VAL A 94 28.77 -12.11 14.55
C VAL A 94 29.00 -12.18 13.04
N ILE A 95 30.11 -12.77 12.59
CA ILE A 95 30.44 -12.87 11.16
C ILE A 95 29.41 -13.74 10.45
N LEU A 96 29.04 -14.88 11.04
CA LEU A 96 28.11 -15.82 10.42
C LEU A 96 26.69 -15.25 10.36
N THR A 97 26.20 -14.58 11.41
CA THR A 97 24.87 -13.96 11.36
C THR A 97 24.83 -12.75 10.44
N ALA A 98 25.91 -11.98 10.32
CA ALA A 98 26.02 -10.91 9.33
C ALA A 98 25.95 -11.46 7.90
N LEU A 99 26.60 -12.60 7.64
CA LEU A 99 26.56 -13.27 6.33
C LEU A 99 25.15 -13.77 6.00
N LEU A 100 24.48 -14.41 6.96
CA LEU A 100 23.11 -14.88 6.76
C LEU A 100 22.14 -13.71 6.58
N PHE A 101 22.34 -12.61 7.30
CA PHE A 101 21.54 -11.39 7.17
C PHE A 101 21.67 -10.79 5.77
N SER A 102 22.90 -10.67 5.22
CA SER A 102 23.09 -10.15 3.86
C SER A 102 22.52 -11.09 2.78
N LEU A 103 22.66 -12.41 2.95
CA LEU A 103 22.09 -13.39 2.02
C LEU A 103 20.56 -13.39 2.02
N TYR A 104 19.94 -13.17 3.19
CA TYR A 104 18.49 -13.13 3.35
C TYR A 104 17.81 -12.04 2.49
N HIS A 105 18.52 -10.97 2.14
CA HIS A 105 17.98 -9.86 1.35
C HIS A 105 17.93 -10.12 -0.16
N VAL A 106 18.56 -11.19 -0.65
CA VAL A 106 18.51 -11.64 -2.06
C VAL A 106 18.86 -10.53 -3.07
N ASP A 107 19.66 -9.54 -2.66
CA ASP A 107 20.20 -8.49 -3.52
C ASP A 107 21.72 -8.53 -3.52
N VAL A 108 22.30 -8.87 -4.67
CA VAL A 108 23.75 -8.99 -4.84
C VAL A 108 24.42 -7.63 -4.76
N ALA A 109 23.77 -6.55 -5.23
CA ALA A 109 24.34 -5.20 -5.20
C ALA A 109 24.49 -4.71 -3.75
N SER A 110 23.50 -4.98 -2.91
CA SER A 110 23.51 -4.61 -1.49
C SER A 110 24.21 -5.60 -0.58
N PHE A 111 24.71 -6.73 -1.09
CA PHE A 111 25.32 -7.79 -0.28
C PHE A 111 26.43 -7.27 0.64
N PHE A 112 27.44 -6.58 0.09
CA PHE A 112 28.56 -6.06 0.89
C PHE A 112 28.11 -4.97 1.88
N PRO A 113 27.34 -3.94 1.47
CA PRO A 113 26.76 -2.98 2.42
C PRO A 113 26.00 -3.62 3.59
N LEU A 114 25.13 -4.60 3.29
CA LEU A 114 24.34 -5.30 4.30
C LEU A 114 25.19 -6.20 5.18
N PHE A 115 26.23 -6.82 4.64
CA PHE A 115 27.16 -7.65 5.41
C PHE A 115 27.91 -6.81 6.45
N PHE A 116 28.49 -5.68 6.05
CA PHE A 116 29.20 -4.80 6.98
C PHE A 116 28.26 -4.17 8.01
N THR A 117 27.06 -3.75 7.58
CA THR A 117 26.01 -3.28 8.49
C THR A 117 25.61 -4.38 9.48
N GLY A 118 25.51 -5.61 9.01
CA GLY A 118 25.20 -6.78 9.83
C GLY A 118 26.25 -7.03 10.90
N ILE A 119 27.53 -6.85 10.58
CA ILE A 119 28.65 -6.91 11.55
C ILE A 119 28.48 -5.83 12.62
N ILE A 120 28.18 -4.59 12.22
CA ILE A 120 27.98 -3.46 13.16
C ILE A 120 26.85 -3.79 14.15
N PHE A 121 25.71 -4.30 13.68
CA PHE A 121 24.59 -4.69 14.54
C PHE A 121 24.98 -5.83 15.48
N GLY A 122 25.71 -6.83 14.98
CA GLY A 122 26.20 -7.94 15.80
C GLY A 122 27.16 -7.49 16.90
N ILE A 123 28.06 -6.54 16.60
CA ILE A 123 28.96 -5.90 17.57
C ILE A 123 28.15 -5.10 18.61
N PHE A 124 27.16 -4.32 18.18
CA PHE A 124 26.29 -3.57 19.08
C PHE A 124 25.54 -4.50 20.04
N ARG A 125 24.97 -5.60 19.55
CA ARG A 125 24.35 -6.60 20.41
C ARG A 125 25.34 -7.18 21.43
N GLU A 126 26.59 -7.43 21.04
CA GLU A 126 27.62 -7.93 21.96
C GLU A 126 28.10 -6.89 22.98
N ALA A 127 28.18 -5.63 22.59
CA ALA A 127 28.64 -4.53 23.44
C ALA A 127 27.57 -4.17 24.48
N PHE A 128 26.31 -4.04 24.07
CA PHE A 128 25.19 -3.63 24.94
C PHE A 128 24.46 -4.80 25.59
N LYS A 129 24.76 -6.04 25.18
CA LYS A 129 24.07 -7.26 25.65
C LYS A 129 22.55 -7.17 25.52
N SER A 130 22.09 -6.46 24.49
CA SER A 130 20.69 -6.14 24.28
C SER A 130 20.36 -6.20 22.80
N VAL A 131 19.33 -6.99 22.45
CA VAL A 131 18.78 -7.00 21.08
C VAL A 131 18.12 -5.66 20.78
N TRP A 132 17.49 -5.04 21.77
CA TRP A 132 16.81 -3.74 21.60
C TRP A 132 17.77 -2.61 21.22
N ALA A 133 19.02 -2.65 21.69
CA ALA A 133 20.04 -1.69 21.29
C ALA A 133 20.37 -1.82 19.79
N ALA A 134 20.49 -3.06 19.28
CA ALA A 134 20.68 -3.31 17.86
C ALA A 134 19.42 -2.94 17.05
N SER A 135 18.22 -3.25 17.55
CA SER A 135 16.95 -2.86 16.90
C SER A 135 16.82 -1.36 16.78
N ALA A 136 17.13 -0.60 17.83
CA ALA A 136 17.06 0.86 17.79
C ALA A 136 18.03 1.45 16.76
N LEU A 137 19.27 0.93 16.69
CA LEU A 137 20.24 1.35 15.68
C LEU A 137 19.77 1.01 14.26
N HIS A 138 19.24 -0.20 14.06
CA HIS A 138 18.74 -0.66 12.77
C HIS A 138 17.55 0.18 12.30
N MET A 139 16.54 0.40 13.16
CA MET A 139 15.40 1.27 12.87
C MET A 139 15.83 2.69 12.52
N PHE A 140 16.81 3.25 13.25
CA PHE A 140 17.35 4.58 12.99
C PHE A 140 18.01 4.65 11.60
N MET A 141 18.84 3.66 11.25
CA MET A 141 19.48 3.59 9.93
C MET A 141 18.46 3.42 8.81
N ASN A 142 17.45 2.56 8.97
CA ASN A 142 16.40 2.36 7.95
C ASN A 142 15.53 3.60 7.77
N THR A 143 15.25 4.31 8.87
CA THR A 143 14.51 5.58 8.82
C THR A 143 15.30 6.65 8.08
N LEU A 144 16.59 6.80 8.39
CA LEU A 144 17.44 7.74 7.66
C LEU A 144 17.51 7.40 6.18
N PHE A 145 17.75 6.13 5.84
CA PHE A 145 17.81 5.71 4.44
C PHE A 145 16.51 6.03 3.70
N SER A 146 15.36 5.65 4.27
CA SER A 146 14.04 5.87 3.67
C SER A 146 13.64 7.35 3.54
N LEU A 147 14.29 8.26 4.27
CA LEU A 147 14.00 9.71 4.21
C LEU A 147 14.91 10.46 3.23
N PHE A 148 16.12 9.97 3.00
CA PHE A 148 17.14 10.68 2.22
C PHE A 148 17.44 10.05 0.85
N PHE A 149 16.97 8.83 0.59
CA PHE A 149 17.18 8.08 -0.65
C PHE A 149 15.87 7.46 -1.13
#